data_AF-A0A101HXS1-F1
#
_entry.id   AF-A0A101HXS1-F1
#
_cell.length_a   1.000
_cell.length_b   1.000
_cell.length_c   1.000
_cell.angle_alpha   90.00
_cell.angle_beta   90.00
_cell.angle_gamma   90.00
#
_symmetry.space_group_name_H-M   'P 1'
#
loop_
_entity.id
_entity.type
_entity.pdbx_description
1 polymer ?
#
loop_
_entity_poly.entity_id
_entity_poly.type
_entity_poly.pdbx_seq_one_letter_code
_entity_poly.pdbx_strand_id
1 'polypeptide(L)'
;MKLLSLEIEGFKSFGRRTYFNLDKNIIAIIGPNGSGKSNIVDAIRWLLGEQSQKQMRISEKNDILHIASNGHDSSNYAKVSLVVQNDDNEKIKISKILEKDSSNRYYINNKVATLKEVQNIFNKGTGKSFLNVQVVFKA
;
A
#
# COMPACT_ATOMS: atom_id res chain seq x y z
N MET A 1 12.23 4.35 -12.45
CA MET A 1 11.65 4.50 -11.09
C MET A 1 11.81 3.21 -10.27
N LYS A 2 12.27 3.32 -9.02
CA LYS A 2 12.65 2.21 -8.11
C LYS A 2 11.85 2.24 -6.80
N LEU A 3 11.50 1.08 -6.24
CA LEU A 3 10.90 0.99 -4.90
C LEU A 3 11.99 1.02 -3.83
N LEU A 4 11.84 1.84 -2.79
CA LEU A 4 12.82 1.92 -1.69
C LEU A 4 12.28 1.32 -0.41
N SER A 5 11.04 1.63 -0.04
CA SER A 5 10.45 1.08 1.18
C SER A 5 8.94 1.14 1.21
N LEU A 6 8.32 0.21 1.94
CA LEU A 6 6.89 0.17 2.22
C LEU A 6 6.68 0.16 3.74
N GLU A 7 5.73 0.97 4.21
CA GLU A 7 5.29 1.00 5.60
C GLU A 7 3.78 0.75 5.64
N ILE A 8 3.34 -0.18 6.48
CA ILE A 8 1.93 -0.55 6.65
C ILE A 8 1.59 -0.53 8.13
N GLU A 9 0.47 0.10 8.49
CA GLU A 9 -0.02 0.18 9.86
C GLU A 9 -1.55 0.21 9.88
N GLY A 10 -2.16 -0.50 10.83
CA GLY A 10 -3.61 -0.59 10.99
C GLY A 10 -4.36 -1.17 9.79
N PHE A 11 -3.68 -1.87 8.87
CA PHE A 11 -4.26 -2.36 7.61
C PHE A 11 -4.40 -3.88 7.62
N LYS A 12 -5.63 -4.41 7.57
CA LYS A 12 -5.92 -5.86 7.54
C LYS A 12 -5.16 -6.65 8.60
N SER A 13 -4.21 -7.49 8.23
CA SER A 13 -3.39 -8.28 9.18
C SER A 13 -2.28 -7.46 9.86
N PHE A 14 -2.04 -6.23 9.44
CA PHE A 14 -0.97 -5.36 9.95
C PHE A 14 -1.48 -4.41 11.01
N GLY A 15 -1.81 -4.92 12.20
CA GLY A 15 -2.29 -4.10 13.32
C GLY A 15 -1.25 -3.14 13.91
N ARG A 16 0.05 -3.46 13.75
CA ARG A 16 1.17 -2.60 14.16
C ARG A 16 1.96 -2.15 12.95
N ARG A 17 2.68 -1.04 13.12
CA ARG A 17 3.61 -0.50 12.13
C ARG A 17 4.62 -1.57 11.70
N THR A 18 4.59 -1.91 10.41
CA THR A 18 5.48 -2.86 9.77
C THR A 18 6.23 -2.16 8.65
N TYR A 19 7.55 -2.28 8.62
CA TYR A 19 8.42 -1.64 7.64
C TYR A 19 9.12 -2.69 6.78
N PHE A 20 9.06 -2.51 5.46
CA PHE A 20 9.72 -3.34 4.47
C PHE A 20 10.77 -2.51 3.74
N ASN A 21 12.02 -2.95 3.78
CA ASN A 21 13.08 -2.43 2.93
C ASN A 21 12.96 -3.10 1.55
N LEU A 22 12.68 -2.29 0.52
CA LEU A 22 12.49 -2.72 -0.85
C LEU A 22 13.64 -2.27 -1.77
N ASP A 23 14.73 -1.72 -1.21
CA ASP A 23 15.88 -1.20 -1.95
C ASP A 23 16.79 -2.32 -2.48
N LYS A 24 16.22 -3.21 -3.30
CA LYS A 24 16.87 -4.36 -3.93
C LYS A 24 16.34 -4.55 -5.35
N ASN A 25 17.18 -5.14 -6.22
CA ASN A 25 16.82 -5.38 -7.62
C ASN A 25 15.73 -6.44 -7.80
N ILE A 26 15.69 -7.43 -6.89
CA ILE A 26 14.71 -8.51 -6.87
C ILE A 26 14.21 -8.65 -5.44
N ILE A 27 12.89 -8.75 -5.28
CA ILE A 27 12.23 -8.88 -3.97
C ILE A 27 11.26 -10.04 -4.06
N ALA A 28 11.41 -11.01 -3.16
CA ALA A 28 10.47 -12.12 -3.00
C ALA A 28 9.79 -12.00 -1.63
N ILE A 29 8.46 -12.12 -1.63
CA ILE A 29 7.64 -12.17 -0.42
C ILE A 29 7.24 -13.63 -0.18
N ILE A 30 7.81 -14.26 0.84
CA ILE A 30 7.59 -15.67 1.19
C ILE A 30 7.06 -15.82 2.62
N GLY A 31 6.41 -16.94 2.93
CA GLY A 31 5.86 -17.23 4.26
C GLY A 31 4.69 -18.22 4.21
N PRO A 32 4.22 -18.73 5.36
CA PRO A 32 3.12 -19.71 5.43
C PRO A 32 1.76 -19.11 5.03
N ASN A 33 0.78 -19.96 4.72
CA ASN A 33 -0.58 -19.51 4.45
C ASN A 33 -1.14 -18.75 5.66
N GLY A 34 -1.91 -17.68 5.40
CA GLY A 34 -2.42 -16.79 6.46
C GLY A 34 -1.44 -15.74 6.98
N SER A 35 -0.15 -15.75 6.59
CA SER A 35 0.85 -14.80 7.10
C SER A 35 0.72 -13.35 6.60
N GLY A 36 -0.37 -12.98 5.93
CA GLY A 36 -0.62 -11.61 5.47
C GLY A 36 0.07 -11.21 4.15
N LYS A 37 0.71 -12.14 3.42
CA LYS A 37 1.41 -11.84 2.15
C LYS A 37 0.52 -11.14 1.12
N SER A 38 -0.70 -11.65 0.90
CA SER A 38 -1.65 -11.02 -0.03
C SER A 38 -2.11 -9.63 0.45
N ASN A 39 -2.12 -9.38 1.76
CA ASN A 39 -2.47 -8.08 2.31
C ASN A 39 -1.40 -7.01 2.02
N ILE A 40 -0.13 -7.40 1.80
CA ILE A 40 0.92 -6.48 1.34
C ILE A 40 0.58 -5.97 -0.07
N VAL A 41 0.14 -6.87 -0.95
CA VAL A 41 -0.26 -6.52 -2.32
C VAL A 41 -1.50 -5.64 -2.31
N ASP A 42 -2.48 -6.00 -1.49
CA ASP A 42 -3.70 -5.20 -1.33
C ASP A 42 -3.39 -3.80 -0.77
N ALA A 43 -2.44 -3.67 0.16
CA ALA A 43 -2.00 -2.38 0.69
C ALA A 43 -1.40 -1.49 -0.40
N ILE A 44 -0.54 -2.03 -1.26
CA ILE A 44 0.04 -1.31 -2.40
C ILE A 44 -1.05 -0.92 -3.41
N ARG A 45 -1.94 -1.85 -3.80
CA ARG A 45 -3.05 -1.55 -4.71
C ARG A 45 -3.97 -0.47 -4.16
N TRP A 46 -4.29 -0.56 -2.88
CA TRP A 46 -5.10 0.43 -2.19
C TRP A 46 -4.42 1.80 -2.16
N LEU A 47 -3.11 1.87 -1.90
CA LEU A 47 -2.32 3.11 -1.96
C LEU A 47 -2.32 3.73 -3.36
N LEU A 48 -2.25 2.92 -4.42
CA LEU A 48 -2.24 3.41 -5.80
C LEU A 48 -3.63 3.78 -6.33
N GLY A 49 -4.68 3.57 -5.51
CA GLY A 49 -6.05 3.90 -5.87
C GLY A 49 -6.66 2.95 -6.89
N GLU A 50 -6.28 1.66 -6.86
CA GLU A 50 -6.99 0.61 -7.58
C GLU A 50 -8.49 0.68 -7.23
N GLN A 51 -9.34 0.62 -8.24
CA GLN A 51 -10.81 0.73 -8.09
C GLN A 51 -11.52 -0.58 -8.45
N SER A 52 -10.80 -1.52 -9.06
CA SER A 52 -11.36 -2.82 -9.41
C SER A 52 -11.60 -3.66 -8.16
N GLN A 53 -12.87 -3.81 -7.78
CA GLN A 53 -13.32 -4.75 -6.75
C GLN A 53 -12.93 -6.20 -7.07
N LYS A 54 -12.67 -6.55 -8.35
CA LYS A 54 -12.17 -7.88 -8.73
C LYS A 54 -10.69 -8.07 -8.41
N GLN A 55 -9.90 -6.98 -8.45
CA GLN A 55 -8.46 -7.03 -8.14
C GLN A 55 -8.16 -6.75 -6.67
N MET A 56 -9.08 -6.13 -5.95
CA MET A 56 -8.96 -5.89 -4.51
C MET A 56 -9.80 -6.88 -3.74
N ARG A 57 -9.19 -7.61 -2.80
CA ARG A 57 -9.94 -8.40 -1.81
C ARG A 57 -10.47 -7.48 -0.70
N ILE A 58 -11.18 -6.44 -1.08
CA ILE A 58 -11.75 -5.41 -0.20
C ILE A 58 -13.18 -5.20 -0.69
N SER A 59 -14.14 -5.81 0.00
CA SER A 59 -15.57 -5.71 -0.31
C SER A 59 -16.13 -4.38 0.18
N GLU A 60 -15.75 -3.97 1.40
CA GLU A 60 -16.19 -2.72 2.02
C GLU A 60 -15.04 -1.94 2.67
N LYS A 61 -15.23 -0.64 2.94
CA LYS A 61 -14.25 0.18 3.69
C LYS A 61 -13.84 -0.45 5.02
N ASN A 62 -14.75 -1.18 5.65
CA ASN A 62 -14.52 -1.88 6.92
C ASN A 62 -13.49 -3.02 6.80
N ASP A 63 -13.24 -3.55 5.60
CA ASP A 63 -12.23 -4.61 5.37
C ASP A 63 -10.79 -4.07 5.30
N ILE A 64 -10.61 -2.75 5.43
CA ILE A 64 -9.29 -2.11 5.37
C ILE A 64 -8.67 -2.05 6.76
N LEU A 65 -9.46 -1.66 7.77
CA LEU A 65 -8.96 -1.50 9.14
C LEU A 65 -8.59 -2.87 9.72
N HIS A 66 -7.48 -2.92 10.45
CA HIS A 66 -7.15 -4.10 11.24
C HIS A 66 -8.21 -4.33 12.31
N ILE A 67 -8.67 -5.56 12.42
CA ILE A 67 -9.55 -6.04 13.49
C ILE A 67 -8.77 -7.12 14.25
N ALA A 68 -8.57 -6.91 15.55
CA ALA A 68 -7.92 -7.88 16.41
C ALA A 68 -8.74 -9.18 16.48
N SER A 69 -8.07 -10.31 16.74
CA SER A 69 -8.68 -11.65 16.76
C SER A 69 -9.76 -11.84 17.82
N ASN A 70 -9.80 -10.99 18.85
CA ASN A 70 -10.84 -10.93 19.87
C ASN A 70 -12.06 -10.08 19.45
N GLY A 71 -12.06 -9.50 18.25
CA GLY A 71 -13.18 -8.74 17.66
C GLY A 71 -13.46 -7.37 18.27
N HIS A 72 -12.88 -7.05 19.43
CA HIS A 72 -13.19 -5.85 20.19
C HIS A 72 -12.28 -4.64 19.87
N ASP A 73 -11.06 -4.88 19.38
CA ASP A 73 -10.10 -3.81 19.10
C ASP A 73 -9.87 -3.66 17.59
N SER A 74 -10.56 -2.72 16.95
CA SER A 74 -10.23 -2.29 15.59
C SER A 74 -9.31 -1.07 15.60
N SER A 75 -8.35 -1.05 14.68
CA SER A 75 -7.49 0.13 14.52
C SER A 75 -8.36 1.33 14.12
N ASN A 76 -8.16 2.47 14.78
CA ASN A 76 -8.87 3.72 14.45
C ASN A 76 -8.44 4.30 13.09
N TYR A 77 -7.37 3.79 12.50
CA TYR A 77 -6.90 4.18 11.19
C TYR A 77 -6.13 3.05 10.49
N ALA A 78 -6.00 3.16 9.18
CA ALA A 78 -5.07 2.41 8.36
C ALA A 78 -4.20 3.38 7.58
N LYS A 79 -2.90 3.10 7.53
CA LYS A 79 -1.91 3.90 6.82
C LYS A 79 -1.01 2.99 6.00
N VAL A 80 -0.83 3.36 4.75
CA VAL A 80 0.15 2.74 3.85
C VAL A 80 1.02 3.85 3.27
N SER A 81 2.34 3.71 3.38
CA SER A 81 3.30 4.63 2.80
C SER A 81 4.29 3.88 1.91
N LEU A 82 4.51 4.39 0.69
CA LEU A 82 5.51 3.87 -0.25
C LEU A 82 6.52 4.97 -0.55
N VAL A 83 7.80 4.65 -0.47
CA VAL A 83 8.88 5.52 -0.93
C VAL A 83 9.40 4.96 -2.24
N VAL A 84 9.40 5.80 -3.26
CA VAL A 84 9.95 5.50 -4.58
C VAL A 84 11.08 6.48 -4.91
N GLN A 85 11.95 6.08 -5.82
CA GLN A 85 12.98 6.93 -6.40
C GLN A 85 12.73 7.09 -7.90
N ASN A 86 12.59 8.32 -8.41
CA ASN A 86 12.47 8.56 -9.84
C ASN A 86 13.84 8.43 -10.55
N ASP A 87 13.84 8.64 -11.87
CA ASP A 87 15.05 8.48 -12.68
C ASP A 87 16.07 9.63 -12.44
N ASP A 88 15.60 10.76 -11.91
CA ASP A 88 16.42 11.89 -11.44
C ASP A 88 17.00 11.67 -10.03
N ASN A 89 16.90 10.45 -9.49
CA ASN A 89 17.31 10.06 -8.14
C ASN A 89 16.56 10.74 -6.98
N GLU A 90 15.47 11.47 -7.25
CA GLU A 90 14.63 12.10 -6.23
C GLU A 90 13.77 11.07 -5.51
N LYS A 91 13.71 11.19 -4.19
CA LYS A 91 12.87 10.33 -3.34
C LYS A 91 11.49 10.95 -3.15
N ILE A 92 10.47 10.18 -3.46
CA ILE A 92 9.07 10.60 -3.35
C ILE A 92 8.36 9.65 -2.38
N LYS A 93 7.81 10.20 -1.30
CA LYS A 93 7.00 9.46 -0.34
C LYS A 93 5.53 9.68 -0.63
N ILE A 94 4.82 8.60 -0.94
CA ILE A 94 3.38 8.58 -1.17
C ILE A 94 2.73 7.92 0.03
N SER A 95 1.68 8.51 0.59
CA SER A 95 0.92 7.90 1.70
C SER A 95 -0.57 8.01 1.46
N LYS A 96 -1.30 6.99 1.91
CA LYS A 96 -2.76 7.00 2.00
C LYS A 96 -3.16 6.62 3.41
N ILE A 97 -4.05 7.43 3.99
CA ILE A 97 -4.56 7.26 5.35
C ILE A 97 -6.08 7.17 5.28
N LEU A 98 -6.65 6.16 5.93
CA LEU A 98 -8.09 6.06 6.22
C LEU A 98 -8.24 6.12 7.73
N GLU A 99 -9.04 7.05 8.23
CA GLU A 99 -9.48 7.06 9.63
C GLU A 99 -10.88 6.43 9.69
N LYS A 100 -11.21 5.78 10.81
CA LYS A 100 -12.44 5.00 11.00
C LYS A 100 -13.71 5.77 10.64
N ASP A 101 -13.76 7.05 11.02
CA ASP A 101 -14.91 7.93 10.84
C ASP A 101 -14.67 9.04 9.81
N SER A 102 -13.63 8.91 8.98
CA SER A 102 -13.26 9.93 7.99
C SER A 102 -13.11 9.36 6.58
N SER A 103 -12.89 10.25 5.62
CA SER A 103 -12.55 9.89 4.25
C SER A 103 -11.06 9.59 4.11
N ASN A 104 -10.72 8.86 3.06
CA ASN A 104 -9.32 8.56 2.74
C ASN A 104 -8.60 9.85 2.33
N ARG A 105 -7.39 10.08 2.84
CA ARG A 105 -6.53 11.22 2.46
C ARG A 105 -5.22 10.74 1.87
N TYR A 106 -4.77 11.43 0.81
CA TYR A 106 -3.47 11.18 0.18
C TYR A 106 -2.46 12.24 0.57
N TYR A 107 -1.20 11.81 0.61
CA TYR A 107 -0.06 12.69 0.85
C TYR A 107 1.08 12.36 -0.09
N ILE A 108 1.74 13.41 -0.61
CA ILE A 108 3.01 13.33 -1.33
C ILE A 108 4.02 14.17 -0.55
N ASN A 109 5.12 13.57 -0.12
CA ASN A 109 6.15 14.23 0.71
C ASN A 109 5.55 14.96 1.92
N ASN A 110 4.60 14.28 2.60
CA ASN A 110 3.84 14.77 3.76
C ASN A 110 2.92 15.97 3.49
N LYS A 111 2.73 16.39 2.24
CA LYS A 111 1.74 17.42 1.85
C LYS A 111 0.49 16.74 1.30
N VAL A 112 -0.69 17.32 1.58
CA VAL A 112 -1.96 16.82 1.05
C VAL A 112 -1.92 16.78 -0.47
N ALA A 113 -2.43 15.69 -1.03
CA ALA A 113 -2.46 15.45 -2.46
C ALA A 113 -3.77 14.80 -2.89
N THR A 114 -4.00 14.74 -4.19
CA THR A 114 -5.10 14.07 -4.86
C THR A 114 -4.64 12.72 -5.43
N LEU A 115 -5.60 11.81 -5.68
CA LEU A 115 -5.31 10.55 -6.39
C LEU A 115 -4.68 10.82 -7.78
N LYS A 116 -5.13 11.88 -8.47
CA LYS A 116 -4.59 12.25 -9.78
C LYS A 116 -3.11 12.60 -9.72
N GLU A 117 -2.68 13.36 -8.70
CA GLU A 117 -1.26 13.67 -8.49
C GLU A 117 -0.45 12.41 -8.17
N VAL A 118 -1.00 11.51 -7.36
CA VAL A 118 -0.37 10.21 -7.08
C VAL A 118 -0.18 9.40 -8.35
N GLN A 119 -1.22 9.24 -9.17
CA GLN A 119 -1.15 8.52 -10.45
C GLN A 119 -0.17 9.17 -11.43
N ASN A 120 -0.07 10.51 -11.44
CA ASN A 120 0.85 11.23 -12.30
C ASN A 120 2.32 10.93 -11.99
N ILE A 121 2.69 10.63 -10.73
CA ILE A 121 4.07 10.22 -10.38
C ILE A 121 4.46 8.96 -11.16
N PHE A 122 3.53 8.02 -11.30
CA PHE A 122 3.77 6.75 -11.99
C PHE A 122 3.65 6.88 -13.51
N ASN A 123 2.77 7.75 -14.02
CA ASN A 123 2.58 7.94 -15.45
C ASN A 123 3.74 8.72 -16.11
N LYS A 124 4.37 9.66 -15.39
CA LYS A 124 5.48 10.46 -15.92
C LYS A 124 6.77 9.65 -16.15
N GLY A 125 6.93 8.50 -15.49
CA GLY A 125 8.18 7.75 -15.48
C GLY A 125 8.26 6.53 -16.40
N THR A 126 7.15 6.01 -16.96
CA THR A 126 7.22 4.67 -17.59
C THR A 126 6.50 4.45 -18.91
N GLY A 127 5.52 5.27 -19.34
CA GLY A 127 4.70 4.98 -20.54
C GLY A 127 4.03 3.58 -20.54
N LYS A 128 4.15 2.86 -19.42
CA LYS A 128 3.75 1.47 -19.16
C LYS A 128 3.18 1.46 -17.75
N SER A 129 1.99 0.90 -17.62
CA SER A 129 1.29 0.78 -16.35
C SER A 129 2.23 0.23 -15.26
N PHE A 130 2.44 0.99 -14.20
CA PHE A 130 3.29 0.62 -13.06
C PHE A 130 2.75 -0.59 -12.28
N LEU A 131 1.56 -1.09 -12.66
CA LEU A 131 0.85 -2.21 -12.05
C LEU A 131 1.36 -3.60 -12.45
N ASN A 132 2.60 -3.74 -12.93
CA ASN A 132 3.23 -5.06 -13.10
C ASN A 132 4.01 -5.50 -11.84
N VAL A 133 3.41 -5.36 -10.65
CA VAL A 133 3.90 -6.05 -9.46
C VAL A 133 3.33 -7.47 -9.48
N GLN A 134 4.10 -8.42 -10.03
CA GLN A 134 3.76 -9.84 -9.94
C GLN A 134 4.23 -10.39 -8.59
N VAL A 135 3.28 -10.63 -7.68
CA VAL A 135 3.55 -11.44 -6.49
C VAL A 135 3.21 -12.88 -6.81
N VAL A 136 4.25 -13.69 -6.99
CA VAL A 136 4.11 -15.14 -7.19
C VAL A 136 3.89 -15.79 -5.83
N PHE A 137 2.67 -16.28 -5.59
CA PHE A 137 2.39 -17.14 -4.46
C PHE A 137 2.79 -18.58 -4.83
N LYS A 138 3.85 -19.12 -4.20
CA LYS A 138 4.06 -20.57 -4.18
C LYS A 138 3.34 -21.13 -2.95
N ALA A 139 2.44 -22.08 -3.20
CA ALA A 139 1.82 -22.93 -2.18
C ALA A 139 2.81 -23.99 -1.70
#